data_AF-A0A9N9JN48-F1
#
_entry.id   AF-A0A9N9JN48-F1
#
_cell.length_a   1.000
_cell.length_b   1.000
_cell.length_c   1.000
_cell.angle_alpha   90.00
_cell.angle_beta   90.00
_cell.angle_gamma   90.00
#
_symmetry.space_group_name_H-M   'P 1'
#
loop_
_entity.id
_entity.type
_entity.pdbx_description
1 polymer ?
#
loop_
_entity_poly.entity_id
_entity_poly.type
_entity_poly.pdbx_seq_one_letter_code
_entity_poly.pdbx_strand_id
1 'polypeptide(L)' 'MRPLTEDETRVFFEKLTKYIGRNVVHLIDRTDETYYFRLHNDRVYYM' A
#
# COMPACT_ATOMS: atom_id res chain seq x y z
N MET A 1 1.32 -13.98 5.12
CA MET A 1 1.48 -12.53 4.97
C MET A 1 2.79 -12.28 4.24
N ARG A 2 2.73 -12.09 2.93
CA ARG A 2 3.91 -11.89 2.07
C ARG A 2 4.00 -10.44 1.61
N PRO A 3 5.19 -9.93 1.23
CA PRO A 3 5.28 -8.67 0.51
C PRO A 3 4.55 -8.75 -0.84
N LEU A 4 4.07 -7.60 -1.30
CA LEU A 4 3.54 -7.46 -2.66
C LEU A 4 4.70 -7.53 -3.66
N THR A 5 4.44 -8.08 -4.84
CA THR A 5 5.37 -7.97 -5.97
C THR A 5 5.31 -6.56 -6.58
N GLU A 6 6.25 -6.19 -7.45
CA GLU A 6 6.24 -4.87 -8.10
C GLU A 6 4.98 -4.64 -8.93
N ASP A 7 4.52 -5.65 -9.67
CA ASP A 7 3.28 -5.60 -10.46
C ASP A 7 2.04 -5.39 -9.58
N GLU A 8 1.92 -6.17 -8.50
CA GLU A 8 0.81 -6.05 -7.54
C GLU A 8 0.81 -4.68 -6.87
N THR A 9 1.99 -4.18 -6.52
CA THR A 9 2.20 -2.87 -5.90
C THR A 9 1.78 -1.76 -6.84
N ARG A 10 2.16 -1.84 -8.12
CA ARG A 10 1.76 -0.86 -9.15
C ARG A 10 0.25 -0.81 -9.31
N VAL A 11 -0.41 -1.96 -9.48
CA VAL A 11 -1.87 -2.04 -9.66
C VAL A 11 -2.60 -1.52 -8.42
N PHE A 12 -2.14 -1.91 -7.22
CA PHE A 12 -2.71 -1.46 -5.96
C PHE A 12 -2.63 0.06 -5.81
N PHE A 13 -1.43 0.64 -5.99
CA PHE A 13 -1.26 2.08 -5.88
C PHE A 13 -1.97 2.84 -6.99
N GLU A 14 -2.01 2.36 -8.23
CA GLU A 14 -2.76 3.03 -9.29
C GLU A 14 -4.27 3.14 -8.93
N LYS A 15 -4.84 2.08 -8.37
CA LYS A 15 -6.23 2.10 -7.89
C LYS A 15 -6.39 3.04 -6.70
N LEU A 16 -5.49 2.98 -5.72
CA LEU A 16 -5.57 3.79 -4.50
C LEU A 16 -5.41 5.29 -4.79
N THR A 17 -4.51 5.65 -5.70
CA THR A 17 -4.27 7.04 -6.13
C THR A 17 -5.50 7.66 -6.81
N LYS A 18 -6.39 6.85 -7.42
CA LYS A 18 -7.66 7.35 -7.97
C LYS A 18 -8.63 7.85 -6.89
N TYR A 19 -8.51 7.37 -5.65
CA TYR A 19 -9.39 7.77 -4.54
C TYR A 19 -8.79 8.87 -3.66
N ILE A 20 -7.51 8.75 -3.29
CA ILE A 20 -6.84 9.67 -2.36
C ILE A 20 -5.74 10.52 -3.00
N GLY A 21 -5.44 10.32 -4.29
CA GLY A 21 -4.47 11.11 -5.02
C GLY A 21 -3.07 11.03 -4.41
N ARG A 22 -2.41 12.19 -4.33
CA ARG A 22 -1.06 12.33 -3.77
C ARG A 22 -0.98 12.05 -2.26
N ASN A 23 -2.11 11.98 -1.56
CA ASN A 23 -2.13 11.70 -0.13
C ASN A 23 -1.72 10.26 0.22
N VAL A 24 -1.57 9.38 -0.78
CA VAL A 24 -0.95 8.05 -0.62
C VAL A 24 0.41 8.13 0.05
N VAL A 25 1.19 9.20 -0.19
CA VAL A 25 2.52 9.37 0.40
C VAL A 25 2.45 9.35 1.93
N HIS A 26 1.39 9.92 2.52
CA HIS A 26 1.20 9.92 3.97
C HIS A 26 0.89 8.54 4.57
N LEU A 27 0.57 7.53 3.75
CA LEU A 27 0.43 6.15 4.23
C LEU A 27 1.78 5.43 4.32
N ILE A 28 2.78 5.91 3.59
CA ILE A 28 4.11 5.28 3.51
C ILE A 28 5.09 6.06 4.40
N ASP A 29 5.10 7.38 4.25
CA ASP A 29 6.00 8.31 4.93
C ASP A 29 5.30 8.93 6.13
N ARG A 30 5.15 8.13 7.18
CA ARG A 30 4.61 8.57 8.48
C ARG A 30 5.76 8.84 9.43
N THR A 31 5.64 9.90 10.22
CA THR A 31 6.60 10.27 11.26
C THR A 31 6.52 9.37 12.50
N ASP A 32 5.45 8.60 12.64
CA ASP A 32 5.18 7.81 13.85
C ASP A 32 5.88 6.45 13.77
N GLU A 33 5.42 5.58 12.88
CA GLU A 33 5.91 4.22 12.70
C GLU A 33 5.89 3.84 11.22
N THR A 34 6.74 2.87 10.85
CA THR A 34 6.80 2.35 9.49
C THR A 34 5.67 1.38 9.25
N TYR A 35 4.74 1.74 8.37
CA TYR A 35 3.66 0.86 7.95
C TYR A 35 4.01 0.14 6.64
N TYR A 36 3.53 -1.09 6.51
CA TYR A 36 3.74 -1.96 5.36
C TYR A 36 2.40 -2.44 4.79
N PHE A 37 2.34 -2.46 3.46
CA PHE A 37 1.32 -3.22 2.75
C PHE A 37 1.76 -4.69 2.66
N ARG A 38 0.90 -5.60 3.12
CA ARG A 38 1.14 -7.04 3.10
C ARG A 38 -0.02 -7.75 2.42
N LEU A 39 0.29 -8.72 1.57
CA LEU A 39 -0.71 -9.55 0.94
C LEU A 39 -0.93 -10.83 1.77
N HIS A 40 -2.19 -11.13 2.05
CA HIS A 40 -2.60 -12.36 2.70
C HIS A 40 -3.97 -12.81 2.19
N ASN A 41 -4.04 -14.04 1.68
CA ASN A 41 -5.28 -14.64 1.15
C ASN A 41 -5.99 -13.70 0.16
N ASP A 42 -5.23 -13.22 -0.82
CA ASP A 42 -5.68 -12.31 -1.88
C ASP A 42 -6.24 -10.96 -1.41
N ARG A 43 -5.92 -10.56 -0.17
CA ARG A 43 -6.26 -9.25 0.38
C ARG A 43 -5.01 -8.50 0.81
N VAL A 44 -4.99 -7.20 0.54
CA VAL A 44 -3.93 -6.29 0.97
C VAL A 44 -4.30 -5.71 2.33
N TYR A 45 -3.41 -5.88 3.29
CA TYR A 45 -3.52 -5.33 4.64
C TYR A 45 -2.49 -4.22 4.80
N TYR A 46 -2.89 -3.16 5.50
CA TYR A 46 -2.02 -2.08 5.95
C TYR A 46 -1.73 -2.32 7.44
N MET A 47 -0.45 -2.49 7.78
CA MET A 47 0.03 -2.85 9.12
C MET A 47 1.20 -2.00 9.54
#